data_AF-A0A1M3BIK5-F1
#
_entry.id   AF-A0A1M3BIK5-F1
#
_cell.length_a   1.000
_cell.length_b   1.000
_cell.length_c   1.000
_cell.angle_alpha   90.00
_cell.angle_beta   90.00
_cell.angle_gamma   90.00
#
_symmetry.space_group_name_H-M   'P 1'
#
loop_
_entity.id
_entity.type
_entity.pdbx_description
1 polymer ?
#
loop_
_entity_poly.entity_id
_entity_poly.type
_entity_poly.pdbx_seq_one_letter_code
_entity_poly.pdbx_strand_id
1 'polypeptide(L)'
;MMVEPSWWSMRPASNLKPATYRCPFCGKHLASMSEHVLIAPEDDRSKRRHAHMDCVQRARQAGRLPTRDEWLAATRGPRPSLGARLRGLLPGRRLDE
;
A
#
# COMPACT_ATOMS: atom_id res chain seq x y z
N MET A 1 -10.93 -10.50 -19.88
CA MET A 1 -9.91 -10.84 -18.86
C MET A 1 -9.97 -9.81 -17.75
N MET A 2 -10.41 -10.20 -16.55
CA MET A 2 -10.41 -9.33 -15.38
C MET A 2 -9.01 -9.47 -14.76
N VAL A 3 -8.11 -8.53 -15.05
CA VAL A 3 -6.78 -8.52 -14.42
C VAL A 3 -7.03 -8.25 -12.93
N GLU A 4 -6.68 -9.22 -12.09
CA GLU A 4 -6.66 -9.02 -10.65
C GLU A 4 -5.50 -8.08 -10.32
N PRO A 5 -5.75 -6.97 -9.61
CA PRO A 5 -4.72 -5.98 -9.34
C PRO A 5 -3.65 -6.58 -8.43
N SER A 6 -2.39 -6.47 -8.87
CA SER A 6 -1.26 -7.07 -8.16
C SER A 6 -0.93 -6.36 -6.84
N TRP A 7 -1.24 -5.07 -6.72
CA TRP A 7 -1.02 -4.27 -5.52
C TRP A 7 -2.02 -3.11 -5.44
N TRP A 8 -2.17 -2.54 -4.25
CA TRP A 8 -3.13 -1.47 -3.98
C TRP A 8 -2.45 -0.22 -3.40
N SER A 9 -2.78 0.94 -3.95
CA SER A 9 -2.49 2.25 -3.36
C SER A 9 -3.60 2.61 -2.37
N MET A 10 -3.23 3.01 -1.15
CA MET A 10 -4.16 3.45 -0.11
C MET A 10 -3.83 4.87 0.29
N ARG A 11 -4.83 5.76 0.29
CA ARG A 11 -4.68 7.15 0.75
C ARG A 11 -5.84 7.55 1.65
N PRO A 12 -5.58 8.15 2.83
CA PRO A 12 -6.65 8.72 3.63
C PRO A 12 -7.30 9.87 2.86
N ALA A 13 -8.62 9.95 2.95
CA ALA A 13 -9.43 10.97 2.31
C ALA A 13 -10.59 11.37 3.23
N SER A 14 -10.88 12.65 3.24
CA SER A 14 -12.13 13.20 3.76
C SER A 14 -12.57 14.27 2.77
N ASN A 15 -13.84 14.26 2.39
CA ASN A 15 -14.37 15.14 1.36
C ASN A 15 -15.42 16.06 1.97
N LEU A 16 -15.36 17.34 1.63
CA LEU A 16 -16.30 18.34 2.14
C LEU A 16 -17.65 18.28 1.42
N LYS A 17 -17.71 17.66 0.23
CA LYS A 17 -18.96 17.50 -0.52
C LYS A 17 -19.76 16.33 0.07
N PRO A 18 -21.06 16.53 0.39
CA PRO A 18 -21.92 15.43 0.81
C PRO A 18 -22.09 14.46 -0.35
N ALA A 19 -21.54 13.27 -0.19
CA ALA A 19 -21.74 12.14 -1.09
C ALA A 19 -21.80 10.88 -0.23
N THR A 20 -22.53 9.88 -0.72
CA THR A 20 -22.61 8.58 -0.06
C THR A 20 -22.02 7.55 -1.01
N TYR A 21 -20.96 6.88 -0.57
CA TYR A 21 -20.31 5.80 -1.32
C TYR A 21 -20.66 4.45 -0.69
N ARG A 22 -20.49 3.36 -1.44
CA ARG A 22 -20.61 2.01 -0.90
C ARG A 22 -19.23 1.41 -0.70
N CYS A 23 -18.95 0.96 0.52
CA CYS A 23 -17.70 0.31 0.85
C CYS A 23 -17.63 -1.06 0.15
N PRO A 24 -16.56 -1.38 -0.61
CA PRO A 24 -16.44 -2.66 -1.32
C PRO A 24 -16.22 -3.87 -0.40
N PHE A 25 -15.80 -3.66 0.86
CA PHE A 25 -15.54 -4.75 1.80
C PHE A 25 -16.77 -5.17 2.60
N CYS A 26 -17.57 -4.21 3.07
CA CYS A 26 -18.73 -4.48 3.91
C CYS A 26 -20.07 -4.18 3.24
N GLY A 27 -20.09 -3.58 2.04
CA GLY A 27 -21.30 -3.22 1.31
C GLY A 27 -22.13 -2.07 1.89
N LYS A 28 -21.75 -1.58 3.09
CA LYS A 28 -22.43 -0.49 3.80
C LYS A 28 -22.14 0.88 3.16
N HIS A 29 -23.05 1.80 3.42
CA HIS A 29 -22.92 3.20 3.02
C HIS A 29 -21.89 3.92 3.88
N LEU A 30 -21.07 4.72 3.22
CA LEU A 30 -19.99 5.55 3.74
C LEU A 30 -20.34 7.00 3.39
N ALA A 31 -20.39 7.88 4.39
CA ALA A 31 -20.49 9.30 4.15
C ALA A 31 -19.12 9.87 3.73
N SER A 32 -19.07 10.63 2.64
CA SER A 32 -17.86 11.30 2.15
C SER A 32 -17.18 12.21 3.16
N MET A 33 -17.96 12.78 4.09
CA MET A 33 -17.46 13.69 5.11
C MET A 33 -16.80 12.97 6.28
N SER A 34 -17.06 11.69 6.45
CA SER A 34 -16.38 10.87 7.46
C SER A 34 -14.97 10.51 6.98
N GLU A 35 -14.04 10.32 7.91
CA GLU A 35 -12.71 9.83 7.59
C GLU A 35 -12.79 8.45 6.92
N HIS A 36 -12.26 8.37 5.70
CA HIS A 36 -12.26 7.14 4.92
C HIS A 36 -10.97 6.98 4.13
N VAL A 37 -10.80 5.81 3.54
CA VAL A 37 -9.62 5.48 2.75
C VAL A 37 -10.04 5.28 1.31
N LEU A 38 -9.33 5.97 0.43
CA LEU A 38 -9.40 5.78 -1.00
C LEU A 38 -8.40 4.68 -1.38
N ILE A 39 -8.91 3.59 -1.94
CA ILE A 39 -8.13 2.48 -2.46
C ILE A 39 -8.10 2.54 -3.98
N ALA A 40 -6.91 2.43 -4.57
CA ALA A 40 -6.72 2.43 -6.02
C ALA A 40 -5.94 1.18 -6.41
N PRO A 41 -6.50 0.29 -7.25
CA PRO A 41 -5.74 -0.83 -7.78
C PRO A 41 -4.62 -0.29 -8.66
N GLU A 42 -3.37 -0.69 -8.39
CA GLU A 42 -2.19 -0.29 -9.18
C GLU A 42 -2.00 1.24 -9.35
N ASP A 43 -2.50 2.02 -8.38
CA ASP A 43 -2.58 3.49 -8.44
C ASP A 43 -3.47 4.05 -9.57
N ASP A 44 -4.27 3.20 -10.22
CA ASP A 44 -5.18 3.63 -11.27
C ASP A 44 -6.27 4.55 -10.70
N ARG A 45 -6.30 5.79 -11.23
CA ARG A 45 -7.21 6.82 -10.72
C ARG A 45 -8.65 6.60 -11.14
N SER A 46 -8.88 5.86 -12.22
CA SER A 46 -10.20 5.60 -12.78
C SER A 46 -10.94 4.49 -12.01
N LYS A 47 -10.20 3.57 -11.39
CA LYS A 47 -10.75 2.44 -10.62
C LYS A 47 -10.72 2.65 -9.09
N ARG A 48 -10.62 3.91 -8.65
CA ARG A 48 -10.60 4.28 -7.22
C ARG A 48 -11.91 3.91 -6.52
N ARG A 49 -11.79 3.26 -5.36
CA ARG A 49 -12.93 2.87 -4.51
C ARG A 49 -12.78 3.51 -3.14
N HIS A 50 -13.92 3.82 -2.53
CA HIS A 50 -13.99 4.44 -1.22
C HIS A 50 -14.33 3.36 -0.20
N ALA A 51 -13.51 3.23 0.84
CA ALA A 51 -13.66 2.21 1.86
C ALA A 51 -13.50 2.81 3.25
N HIS A 52 -14.17 2.21 4.25
CA HIS A 52 -13.96 2.60 5.63
C HIS A 52 -12.53 2.30 6.09
N MET A 53 -11.99 3.12 6.97
CA MET A 53 -10.69 2.87 7.61
C MET A 53 -10.64 1.50 8.30
N ASP A 54 -11.65 1.16 9.10
CA ASP A 54 -11.73 -0.13 9.79
C ASP A 54 -11.71 -1.31 8.80
N CYS A 55 -12.51 -1.23 7.73
CA CYS A 55 -12.56 -2.28 6.72
C CYS A 55 -11.22 -2.47 6.01
N VAL A 56 -10.53 -1.38 5.70
CA VAL A 56 -9.18 -1.44 5.11
C VAL A 56 -8.19 -2.06 6.10
N GLN A 57 -8.22 -1.66 7.37
CA GLN A 57 -7.33 -2.26 8.38
C GLN A 57 -7.55 -3.76 8.52
N ARG A 58 -8.81 -4.22 8.58
CA ARG A 58 -9.15 -5.65 8.64
C ARG A 58 -8.67 -6.39 7.40
N ALA A 59 -8.84 -5.81 6.20
CA ALA A 59 -8.36 -6.41 4.97
C ALA A 59 -6.82 -6.45 4.89
N ARG A 60 -6.12 -5.48 5.47
CA ARG A 60 -4.65 -5.50 5.62
C ARG A 60 -4.20 -6.57 6.60
N GLN A 61 -4.84 -6.69 7.77
CA GLN A 61 -4.55 -7.75 8.74
C GLN A 61 -4.78 -9.14 8.15
N ALA A 62 -5.75 -9.28 7.25
CA ALA A 62 -6.00 -10.52 6.51
C ALA A 62 -5.05 -10.77 5.32
N GLY A 63 -4.08 -9.87 5.06
CA GLY A 63 -3.13 -10.01 3.95
C GLY A 63 -3.72 -9.84 2.55
N ARG A 64 -4.94 -9.29 2.42
CA ARG A 64 -5.66 -9.17 1.13
C ARG A 64 -5.39 -7.87 0.37
N LEU A 65 -4.67 -6.92 0.97
CA LEU A 65 -4.34 -5.61 0.40
C LEU A 65 -2.82 -5.37 0.48
N PRO A 66 -2.00 -6.09 -0.30
CA PRO A 66 -0.58 -5.83 -0.35
C PRO A 66 -0.33 -4.41 -0.88
N THR A 67 0.51 -3.66 -0.16
CA THR A 67 0.98 -2.36 -0.65
C THR A 67 1.96 -2.54 -1.80
N ARG A 68 2.18 -1.47 -2.58
CA ARG A 68 3.18 -1.45 -3.64
C ARG A 68 4.57 -1.90 -3.17
N ASP A 69 4.98 -1.47 -1.97
CA ASP A 69 6.29 -1.83 -1.41
C ASP A 69 6.38 -3.32 -1.06
N GLU A 70 5.36 -3.86 -0.39
CA GLU A 70 5.27 -5.29 -0.08
C GLU A 70 5.24 -6.16 -1.33
N TRP A 71 4.48 -5.76 -2.34
CA TRP A 71 4.45 -6.46 -3.63
C TRP A 71 5.80 -6.39 -4.35
N LEU A 72 6.48 -5.23 -4.33
CA LEU A 72 7.82 -5.08 -4.89
C LEU A 72 8.85 -5.94 -4.14
N ALA A 73 8.77 -6.01 -2.81
CA ALA A 73 9.63 -6.85 -1.99
C ALA A 73 9.42 -8.34 -2.26
N ALA A 74 8.16 -8.78 -2.40
CA ALA A 74 7.81 -10.14 -2.77
C ALA A 74 8.28 -10.51 -4.20
N THR A 75 8.17 -9.58 -5.15
CA THR A 75 8.51 -9.84 -6.56
C THR A 75 10.00 -9.74 -6.85
N ARG A 76 10.72 -8.77 -6.27
CA ARG A 76 12.16 -8.53 -6.54
C ARG A 76 13.10 -9.25 -5.58
N GLY A 77 12.58 -9.92 -4.55
CA GLY A 77 13.36 -10.42 -3.43
C GLY A 77 13.79 -9.29 -2.46
N PRO A 78 14.29 -9.64 -1.26
CA PRO A 78 14.68 -8.64 -0.26
C PRO A 78 15.73 -7.68 -0.83
N ARG A 79 15.46 -6.37 -0.78
CA ARG A 79 16.46 -5.37 -1.15
C ARG A 79 17.67 -5.52 -0.23
N PRO A 80 18.90 -5.61 -0.74
CA PRO A 80 20.07 -5.57 0.13
C PRO A 80 20.04 -4.26 0.90
N SER A 81 20.14 -4.36 2.23
CA SER A 81 20.11 -3.22 3.13
C SER A 81 21.24 -2.24 2.80
N LEU A 82 21.05 -0.95 3.11
CA LEU A 82 22.08 0.09 2.89
C LEU A 82 23.44 -0.27 3.53
N GLY A 83 23.43 -1.02 4.63
CA GLY A 83 24.65 -1.53 5.28
C GLY A 83 25.44 -2.53 4.43
N ALA A 84 24.78 -3.37 3.63
CA ALA A 84 25.45 -4.26 2.68
C ALA A 84 26.13 -3.48 1.53
N ARG A 85 25.60 -2.31 1.17
CA ARG A 85 26.23 -1.43 0.17
C ARG A 85 27.45 -0.69 0.72
N LEU A 86 27.43 -0.28 1.99
CA LEU A 86 28.55 0.42 2.63
C LEU A 86 29.73 -0.50 2.98
N ARG A 87 29.48 -1.80 3.19
CA ARG A 87 30.55 -2.78 3.51
C ARG A 87 31.50 -3.06 2.35
N GLY A 88 31.16 -2.65 1.11
CA GLY A 88 32.05 -2.70 -0.05
C GLY A 88 32.95 -1.47 -0.23
N LEU A 89 32.77 -0.42 0.59
CA LEU A 89 33.49 0.87 0.47
C LEU A 89 34.51 1.11 1.59
N LEU A 90 34.66 0.18 2.53
CA LEU A 90 35.73 0.24 3.53
C LEU A 90 36.96 -0.50 2.97
N PRO A 91 37.97 0.19 2.41
CA PRO A 91 39.25 -0.44 2.16
C PRO A 91 39.82 -0.89 3.51
N GLY A 92 40.00 -2.20 3.67
CA GLY A 92 40.68 -2.76 4.84
C GLY A 92 42.06 -2.14 4.96
N ARG A 93 42.29 -1.38 6.04
CA ARG A 93 43.63 -1.04 6.51
C ARG A 93 44.38 -2.35 6.74
N ARG A 94 45.31 -2.68 5.84
CA ARG A 94 46.41 -3.58 6.18
C ARG A 94 47.28 -2.85 7.19
N LEU A 95 47.28 -3.34 8.42
CA LEU A 95 48.34 -3.09 9.38
C LEU A 95 49.23 -4.33 9.28
N ASP A 96 50.28 -4.21 8.47
CA ASP A 96 51.39 -5.14 8.45
C ASP A 96 52.47 -4.57 9.40
N GLU A 97 53.03 -5.47 10.19
CA GLU A 97 53.96 -5.32 11.31
C GLU A 97 55.38 -4.85 10.94
#